data_AF-A0ABD5K366-F1
#
_entry.id   AF-A0ABD5K366-F1
#
_cell.length_a   1.000
_cell.length_b   1.000
_cell.length_c   1.000
_cell.angle_alpha   90.00
_cell.angle_beta   90.00
_cell.angle_gamma   90.00
#
_symmetry.space_group_name_H-M   'P 1'
#
loop_
_entity.id
_entity.type
_entity.pdbx_description
1 polymer ?
#
loop_
_entity_poly.entity_id
_entity_poly.type
_entity_poly.pdbx_seq_one_letter_code
_entity_poly.pdbx_strand_id
1 'polypeptide(L)'
;MLGHDPIARDLIASALGKTIDAAVREHIAGLTQEAPLTARIGQMLESELNGKDILGNHIRIMTQDIPDRGQGALEKDIGADLYVGIEVVGDGGRRESKGFLVQAKLQRNLNRAEGELRDACAKLLGITDASYVFVYGTGGVRVLNAKTVLEDTQMRVRDMSARRVTTLFKRTLECTEGDFGLGLPRAKGFAQARGALADKLKALRVERAIEVKIETNA
;
A
#
# COMPACT_ATOMS: atom_id res chain seq x y z
N MET A 1 16.53 4.24 5.36
CA MET A 1 16.37 4.14 3.91
C MET A 1 17.11 5.34 3.34
N LEU A 2 16.98 5.65 2.06
CA LEU A 2 17.89 6.43 1.22
C LEU A 2 17.95 7.95 1.49
N GLY A 3 17.83 8.40 2.75
CA GLY A 3 17.99 9.82 3.10
C GLY A 3 19.38 10.38 2.79
N HIS A 4 20.40 9.51 2.75
CA HIS A 4 21.78 9.86 2.39
C HIS A 4 22.05 9.81 0.88
N ASP A 5 21.15 9.22 0.08
CA ASP A 5 21.28 9.12 -1.37
C ASP A 5 20.01 9.66 -2.07
N PRO A 6 19.89 10.99 -2.20
CA PRO A 6 18.71 11.62 -2.78
C PRO A 6 18.51 11.30 -4.27
N ILE A 7 19.59 10.94 -4.99
CA ILE A 7 19.53 10.61 -6.42
C ILE A 7 18.93 9.22 -6.60
N ALA A 8 19.47 8.20 -5.91
CA ALA A 8 18.91 6.85 -5.97
C ALA A 8 17.45 6.84 -5.49
N ARG A 9 17.16 7.55 -4.40
CA ARG A 9 15.80 7.72 -3.89
C ARG A 9 14.85 8.24 -4.98
N ASP A 10 15.20 9.34 -5.64
CA ASP A 10 14.32 9.99 -6.61
C ASP A 10 14.14 9.12 -7.87
N LEU A 11 15.19 8.40 -8.29
CA LEU A 11 15.10 7.42 -9.38
C LEU A 11 14.18 6.24 -9.04
N ILE A 12 14.36 5.63 -7.86
CA ILE A 12 13.54 4.49 -7.41
C ILE A 12 12.08 4.91 -7.24
N ALA A 13 11.83 6.04 -6.57
CA ALA A 13 10.48 6.57 -6.39
C ALA A 13 9.82 6.91 -7.73
N SER A 14 10.58 7.50 -8.67
CA SER A 14 10.07 7.78 -10.00
C SER A 14 9.76 6.51 -10.78
N ALA A 15 10.59 5.47 -10.69
CA ALA A 15 10.34 4.20 -11.35
C ALA A 15 9.06 3.55 -10.81
N LEU A 16 8.94 3.45 -9.48
CA LEU A 16 7.74 2.94 -8.79
C LEU A 16 6.48 3.67 -9.23
N GLY A 17 6.48 5.01 -9.16
CA GLY A 17 5.30 5.78 -9.48
C GLY A 17 4.92 5.74 -10.96
N LYS A 18 5.89 5.75 -11.87
CA LYS A 18 5.62 5.62 -13.32
C LYS A 18 5.00 4.27 -13.66
N THR A 19 5.47 3.18 -13.03
CA THR A 19 4.90 1.84 -13.23
C THR A 19 3.43 1.79 -12.84
N ILE A 20 3.07 2.35 -11.68
CA ILE A 20 1.66 2.38 -11.24
C ILE A 20 0.81 3.28 -12.15
N ASP A 21 1.28 4.49 -12.46
CA ASP A 21 0.51 5.41 -13.31
C ASP A 21 0.28 4.82 -14.71
N ALA A 22 1.27 4.11 -15.26
CA ALA A 22 1.14 3.39 -16.53
C ALA A 22 0.08 2.29 -16.44
N ALA A 23 0.14 1.46 -15.39
CA ALA A 23 -0.84 0.40 -15.14
C ALA A 23 -2.28 0.94 -15.07
N VAL A 24 -2.48 2.08 -14.40
CA VAL A 24 -3.81 2.71 -14.32
C VAL A 24 -4.23 3.28 -15.66
N ARG A 25 -3.38 4.04 -16.34
CA ARG A 25 -3.74 4.68 -17.61
C ARG A 25 -4.09 3.69 -18.72
N GLU A 26 -3.43 2.55 -18.77
CA GLU A 26 -3.71 1.48 -19.74
C GLU A 26 -5.12 0.87 -19.53
N HIS A 27 -5.59 0.80 -18.27
CA HIS A 27 -6.80 0.04 -17.92
C HIS A 27 -8.00 0.88 -17.51
N ILE A 28 -7.84 2.17 -17.18
CA ILE A 28 -8.90 3.01 -16.62
C ILE A 28 -10.04 3.30 -17.62
N ALA A 29 -9.74 3.31 -18.92
CA ALA A 29 -10.71 3.55 -19.98
C ALA A 29 -11.64 2.35 -20.22
N GLY A 30 -11.28 1.16 -19.76
CA GLY A 30 -12.09 -0.05 -19.89
C GLY A 30 -13.18 -0.19 -18.80
N LEU A 31 -13.95 -1.27 -18.91
CA LEU A 31 -14.90 -1.74 -17.88
C LEU A 31 -14.19 -2.38 -16.66
N THR A 32 -13.07 -1.79 -16.25
CA THR A 32 -12.20 -2.31 -15.22
C THR A 32 -12.79 -2.09 -13.83
N GLN A 33 -12.69 -3.12 -12.98
CA GLN A 33 -13.06 -3.06 -11.57
C GLN A 33 -11.82 -2.81 -10.69
N GLU A 34 -12.04 -2.36 -9.45
CA GLU A 34 -10.98 -2.00 -8.49
C GLU A 34 -10.02 -3.18 -8.23
N ALA A 35 -10.55 -4.36 -7.86
CA ALA A 35 -9.73 -5.52 -7.51
C ALA A 35 -8.80 -6.00 -8.65
N PRO A 36 -9.28 -6.24 -9.89
CA PRO A 36 -8.39 -6.60 -11.00
C PRO A 36 -7.30 -5.56 -11.29
N LEU A 37 -7.62 -4.26 -11.18
CA LEU A 37 -6.66 -3.20 -11.40
C LEU A 37 -5.59 -3.18 -10.29
N THR A 38 -6.01 -3.30 -9.03
CA THR A 38 -5.12 -3.36 -7.88
C THR A 38 -4.18 -4.57 -7.97
N ALA A 39 -4.68 -5.75 -8.33
CA ALA A 39 -3.86 -6.94 -8.53
C ALA A 39 -2.81 -6.74 -9.63
N ARG A 40 -3.20 -6.11 -10.76
CA ARG A 40 -2.27 -5.81 -11.86
C ARG A 40 -1.20 -4.79 -11.47
N ILE A 41 -1.57 -3.76 -10.71
CA ILE A 41 -0.61 -2.80 -10.14
C ILE A 41 0.42 -3.53 -9.28
N GLY A 42 -0.04 -4.42 -8.38
CA GLY A 42 0.84 -5.22 -7.55
C GLY A 42 1.82 -6.06 -8.37
N GLN A 43 1.30 -6.79 -9.36
CA GLN A 43 2.12 -7.59 -10.28
C GLN A 43 3.16 -6.75 -11.02
N MET A 44 2.78 -5.60 -11.56
CA MET A 44 3.69 -4.72 -12.30
C MET A 44 4.78 -4.13 -11.40
N LEU A 45 4.45 -3.75 -10.17
CA LEU A 45 5.44 -3.29 -9.19
C LEU A 45 6.48 -4.37 -8.91
N GLU A 46 6.04 -5.61 -8.70
CA GLU A 46 6.94 -6.74 -8.47
C GLU A 46 7.79 -7.07 -9.70
N SER A 47 7.20 -7.17 -10.89
CA SER A 47 7.94 -7.52 -12.11
C SER A 47 8.96 -6.45 -12.52
N GLU A 48 8.63 -5.18 -12.30
CA GLU A 48 9.47 -4.08 -12.77
C GLU A 48 10.60 -3.70 -11.82
N LEU A 49 10.54 -4.05 -10.53
CA LEU A 49 11.49 -3.49 -9.57
C LEU A 49 12.02 -4.49 -8.54
N ASN A 50 11.41 -5.66 -8.40
CA ASN A 50 11.91 -6.65 -7.47
C ASN A 50 13.24 -7.24 -7.95
N GLY A 51 14.25 -7.19 -7.09
CA GLY A 51 15.59 -7.72 -7.37
C GLY A 51 16.46 -6.80 -8.23
N LYS A 52 16.04 -5.55 -8.49
CA LYS A 52 16.84 -4.60 -9.26
C LYS A 52 17.86 -3.89 -8.37
N ASP A 53 19.06 -3.71 -8.92
CA ASP A 53 20.10 -2.86 -8.33
C ASP A 53 20.05 -1.47 -8.96
N ILE A 54 19.92 -0.43 -8.13
CA ILE A 54 19.88 0.96 -8.57
C ILE A 54 20.91 1.75 -7.77
N LEU A 55 21.97 2.20 -8.46
CA LEU A 55 23.08 2.96 -7.85
C LEU A 55 23.63 2.28 -6.58
N GLY A 56 23.93 0.98 -6.65
CA GLY A 56 24.45 0.20 -5.52
C GLY A 56 23.40 -0.25 -4.50
N ASN A 57 22.14 0.15 -4.66
CA ASN A 57 21.07 -0.24 -3.76
C ASN A 57 20.23 -1.38 -4.35
N HIS A 58 20.23 -2.52 -3.66
CA HIS A 58 19.39 -3.66 -4.04
C HIS A 58 17.96 -3.44 -3.53
N ILE A 59 17.00 -3.46 -4.45
CA ILE A 59 15.59 -3.18 -4.16
C ILE A 59 14.79 -4.47 -4.18
N ARG A 60 14.04 -4.70 -3.10
CA ARG A 60 13.05 -5.75 -3.02
C ARG A 60 11.68 -5.13 -2.77
N ILE A 61 10.73 -5.48 -3.61
CA ILE A 61 9.33 -5.05 -3.48
C ILE A 61 8.45 -6.28 -3.51
N MET A 62 7.50 -6.34 -2.57
CA MET A 62 6.45 -7.34 -2.58
C MET A 62 5.14 -6.64 -2.30
N THR A 63 4.13 -7.03 -3.05
CA THR A 63 2.75 -6.59 -2.86
C THR A 63 1.90 -7.79 -2.49
N GLN A 64 0.76 -7.58 -1.86
CA GLN A 64 -0.20 -8.66 -1.65
C GLN A 64 -1.60 -8.06 -1.77
N ASP A 65 -2.35 -8.54 -2.76
CA ASP A 65 -3.79 -8.32 -2.84
C ASP A 65 -4.45 -9.00 -1.64
N ILE A 66 -5.33 -8.27 -0.96
CA ILE A 66 -5.99 -8.77 0.24
C ILE A 66 -7.38 -9.22 -0.20
N PRO A 67 -7.70 -10.52 -0.12
CA PRO A 67 -8.89 -11.06 -0.75
C PRO A 67 -10.19 -10.58 -0.07
N ASP A 68 -11.15 -10.17 -0.89
CA ASP A 68 -12.49 -9.69 -0.53
C ASP A 68 -13.49 -10.83 -0.24
N ARG A 69 -13.22 -12.02 -0.80
CA ARG A 69 -14.12 -13.19 -0.83
C ARG A 69 -13.38 -14.50 -0.56
N GLY A 70 -14.13 -15.50 -0.06
CA GLY A 70 -13.65 -16.86 0.20
C GLY A 70 -13.41 -17.18 1.67
N GLN A 71 -13.02 -18.44 1.94
CA GLN A 71 -12.66 -18.89 3.28
C GLN A 71 -11.38 -18.15 3.72
N GLY A 72 -11.51 -17.24 4.69
CA GLY A 72 -10.41 -16.37 5.11
C GLY A 72 -10.34 -15.03 4.38
N ALA A 73 -11.44 -14.51 3.82
CA ALA A 73 -11.54 -13.12 3.35
C ALA A 73 -11.04 -12.16 4.44
N LEU A 74 -9.98 -11.40 4.13
CA LEU A 74 -9.26 -10.55 5.08
C LEU A 74 -9.67 -9.07 4.95
N GLU A 75 -10.20 -8.67 3.80
CA GLU A 75 -10.52 -7.25 3.53
C GLU A 75 -11.55 -6.70 4.53
N LYS A 76 -12.55 -7.50 4.93
CA LYS A 76 -13.57 -7.05 5.89
C LYS A 76 -12.98 -6.68 7.25
N ASP A 77 -11.89 -7.32 7.64
CA ASP A 77 -11.23 -7.12 8.94
C ASP A 77 -10.12 -6.05 8.84
N ILE A 78 -9.36 -6.06 7.74
CA ILE A 78 -8.20 -5.17 7.54
C ILE A 78 -8.60 -3.82 6.93
N GLY A 79 -9.62 -3.79 6.06
CA GLY A 79 -10.04 -2.61 5.30
C GLY A 79 -9.07 -2.20 4.19
N ALA A 80 -8.19 -3.10 3.77
CA ALA A 80 -7.19 -2.87 2.72
C ALA A 80 -7.46 -3.77 1.53
N ASP A 81 -7.31 -3.23 0.32
CA ASP A 81 -7.27 -3.98 -0.94
C ASP A 81 -5.85 -4.47 -1.26
N LEU A 82 -4.83 -3.74 -0.80
CA LEU A 82 -3.43 -3.98 -1.15
C LEU A 82 -2.48 -3.69 0.02
N TYR A 83 -1.58 -4.63 0.27
CA TYR A 83 -0.36 -4.39 1.02
C TYR A 83 0.80 -4.10 0.05
N VAL A 84 1.67 -3.13 0.40
CA VAL A 84 2.92 -2.86 -0.32
C VAL A 84 4.08 -2.83 0.68
N GLY A 85 5.07 -3.69 0.47
CA GLY A 85 6.30 -3.73 1.23
C GLY A 85 7.50 -3.43 0.36
N ILE A 86 8.38 -2.56 0.86
CA ILE A 86 9.59 -2.13 0.18
C ILE A 86 10.77 -2.40 1.10
N GLU A 87 11.84 -2.85 0.50
CA GLU A 87 13.11 -3.10 1.16
C GLU A 87 14.24 -2.60 0.29
N VAL A 88 15.19 -1.95 0.96
CA VAL A 88 16.42 -1.49 0.37
C VAL A 88 17.57 -2.11 1.15
N VAL A 89 18.47 -2.78 0.43
CA VAL A 89 19.76 -3.22 0.95
C VAL A 89 20.81 -2.34 0.31
N GLY A 90 21.36 -1.42 1.10
CA GLY A 90 22.40 -0.50 0.64
C GLY A 90 23.81 -1.08 0.80
N ASP A 91 24.79 -0.29 0.39
CA ASP A 91 26.21 -0.62 0.55
C ASP A 91 26.55 -0.93 2.02
N GLY A 92 27.28 -2.03 2.24
CA GLY A 92 27.56 -2.57 3.57
C GLY A 92 26.48 -3.51 4.12
N GLY A 93 25.47 -3.87 3.33
CA GLY A 93 24.48 -4.89 3.68
C GLY A 93 23.42 -4.43 4.68
N ARG A 94 23.36 -3.12 4.98
CA ARG A 94 22.32 -2.56 5.84
C ARG A 94 20.98 -2.66 5.13
N ARG A 95 20.09 -3.44 5.72
CA ARG A 95 18.75 -3.70 5.22
C ARG A 95 17.73 -2.86 5.98
N GLU A 96 16.94 -2.10 5.24
CA GLU A 96 15.80 -1.38 5.79
C GLU A 96 14.54 -1.72 5.02
N SER A 97 13.46 -2.04 5.74
CA SER A 97 12.20 -2.43 5.14
C SER A 97 11.01 -1.82 5.86
N LYS A 98 10.05 -1.34 5.07
CA LYS A 98 8.79 -0.76 5.53
C LYS A 98 7.65 -1.31 4.69
N GLY A 99 6.47 -1.35 5.29
CA GLY A 99 5.23 -1.64 4.59
C GLY A 99 4.21 -0.53 4.78
N PHE A 100 3.16 -0.58 3.98
CA PHE A 100 1.95 0.21 4.18
C PHE A 100 0.74 -0.49 3.59
N LEU A 101 -0.43 -0.09 4.06
CA LEU A 101 -1.72 -0.60 3.61
C LEU A 101 -2.42 0.41 2.70
N VAL A 102 -3.17 -0.11 1.73
CA VAL A 102 -3.86 0.69 0.72
C VAL A 102 -5.29 0.20 0.57
N GLN A 103 -6.24 1.13 0.67
CA GLN A 103 -7.59 0.94 0.14
C GLN A 103 -7.69 1.60 -1.24
N ALA A 104 -8.21 0.89 -2.23
CA ALA A 104 -8.29 1.33 -3.60
C ALA A 104 -9.72 1.73 -3.96
N LYS A 105 -9.86 2.86 -4.67
CA LYS A 105 -11.15 3.28 -5.23
C LYS A 105 -10.98 3.86 -6.62
N LEU A 106 -11.91 3.55 -7.52
CA LEU A 106 -12.04 4.27 -8.78
C LEU A 106 -12.61 5.65 -8.52
N GLN A 107 -12.05 6.67 -9.16
CA GLN A 107 -12.50 8.06 -9.01
C GLN A 107 -14.02 8.22 -9.29
N ARG A 108 -14.55 7.47 -10.26
CA ARG A 108 -15.98 7.45 -10.60
C ARG A 108 -16.88 6.85 -9.50
N ASN A 109 -16.32 6.05 -8.60
CA ASN A 109 -17.05 5.37 -7.52
C ASN A 109 -17.01 6.13 -6.19
N LEU A 110 -16.11 7.10 -6.02
CA LEU A 110 -15.86 7.76 -4.73
C LEU A 110 -17.11 8.30 -4.03
N ASN A 111 -18.00 8.96 -4.78
CA ASN A 111 -19.21 9.56 -4.18
C ASN A 111 -20.15 8.52 -3.59
N ARG A 112 -20.28 7.36 -4.26
CA ARG A 112 -21.18 6.29 -3.81
C ARG A 112 -20.57 5.51 -2.65
N ALA A 113 -19.25 5.38 -2.64
CA ALA A 113 -18.53 4.56 -1.68
C ALA A 113 -17.97 5.38 -0.48
N GLU A 114 -18.35 6.65 -0.31
CA GLU A 114 -17.68 7.52 0.67
C GLU A 114 -17.82 7.00 2.11
N GLY A 115 -19.01 6.56 2.52
CA GLY A 115 -19.22 5.96 3.85
C GLY A 115 -18.39 4.69 4.06
N GLU A 116 -18.50 3.74 3.12
CA GLU A 116 -17.74 2.49 3.13
C GLU A 116 -16.22 2.72 3.14
N LEU A 117 -15.75 3.76 2.44
CA LEU A 117 -14.35 4.14 2.40
C LEU A 117 -13.84 4.69 3.74
N ARG A 118 -14.65 5.48 4.45
CA ARG A 118 -14.30 5.97 5.78
C ARG A 118 -14.24 4.83 6.80
N ASP A 119 -15.18 3.89 6.72
CA ASP A 119 -15.15 2.67 7.55
C ASP A 119 -13.90 1.83 7.27
N ALA A 120 -13.52 1.69 5.99
CA ALA A 120 -12.27 1.03 5.62
C ALA A 120 -11.04 1.78 6.17
N CYS A 121 -11.01 3.12 6.11
CA CYS A 121 -9.93 3.92 6.69
C CYS A 121 -9.81 3.73 8.22
N ALA A 122 -10.93 3.64 8.94
CA ALA A 122 -10.91 3.34 10.38
C ALA A 122 -10.31 1.96 10.68
N LYS A 123 -10.57 0.96 9.83
CA LYS A 123 -9.98 -0.39 9.95
C LYS A 123 -8.47 -0.37 9.71
N LEU A 124 -8.05 0.30 8.64
CA LEU A 124 -6.64 0.51 8.30
C LEU A 124 -5.86 1.19 9.44
N LEU A 125 -6.39 2.28 9.98
CA LEU A 125 -5.70 3.10 10.98
C LEU A 125 -5.57 2.42 12.34
N GLY A 126 -6.50 1.55 12.72
CA GLY A 126 -6.28 0.71 13.90
C GLY A 126 -5.33 -0.47 13.65
N ILE A 127 -4.66 -0.54 12.50
CA ILE A 127 -3.51 -1.43 12.27
C ILE A 127 -2.23 -0.60 12.19
N THR A 128 -2.23 0.46 11.37
CA THR A 128 -1.07 1.34 11.21
C THR A 128 -1.48 2.71 10.69
N ASP A 129 -0.75 3.75 11.11
CA ASP A 129 -0.83 5.09 10.52
C ASP A 129 -0.28 5.13 9.09
N ALA A 130 0.51 4.14 8.69
CA ALA A 130 1.01 3.98 7.32
C ALA A 130 -0.08 3.39 6.40
N SER A 131 -1.19 4.12 6.30
CA SER A 131 -2.42 3.71 5.63
C SER A 131 -2.89 4.78 4.65
N TYR A 132 -3.19 4.37 3.43
CA TYR A 132 -3.49 5.31 2.34
C TYR A 132 -4.69 4.87 1.52
N VAL A 133 -5.31 5.83 0.84
CA VAL A 133 -6.31 5.56 -0.20
C VAL A 133 -5.70 5.85 -1.55
N PHE A 134 -5.68 4.86 -2.43
CA PHE A 134 -5.30 5.02 -3.83
C PHE A 134 -6.56 5.26 -4.65
N VAL A 135 -6.67 6.45 -5.23
CA VAL A 135 -7.75 6.83 -6.13
C VAL A 135 -7.27 6.73 -7.57
N TYR A 136 -7.84 5.77 -8.30
CA TYR A 136 -7.52 5.51 -9.70
C TYR A 136 -8.37 6.39 -10.61
N GLY A 137 -7.73 7.16 -11.48
CA GLY A 137 -8.39 8.03 -12.45
C GLY A 137 -7.59 8.16 -13.76
N THR A 138 -8.13 8.92 -14.71
CA THR A 138 -7.50 9.13 -16.02
C THR A 138 -6.12 9.80 -15.94
N GLY A 139 -5.89 10.58 -14.88
CA GLY A 139 -4.59 11.20 -14.59
C GLY A 139 -3.51 10.26 -14.03
N GLY A 140 -3.87 9.02 -13.66
CA GLY A 140 -3.03 8.11 -12.88
C GLY A 140 -3.57 7.91 -11.47
N VAL A 141 -2.67 7.75 -10.50
CA VAL A 141 -3.04 7.51 -9.08
C VAL A 141 -2.89 8.76 -8.23
N ARG A 142 -3.99 9.15 -7.60
CA ARG A 142 -4.01 10.11 -6.49
C ARG A 142 -3.95 9.36 -5.16
N VAL A 143 -3.11 9.83 -4.25
CA VAL A 143 -2.93 9.23 -2.93
C VAL A 143 -3.45 10.18 -1.86
N LEU A 144 -4.36 9.68 -1.04
CA LEU A 144 -4.86 10.34 0.16
C LEU A 144 -4.34 9.61 1.40
N ASN A 145 -4.10 10.34 2.50
CA ASN A 145 -3.82 9.71 3.78
C ASN A 145 -5.14 9.22 4.40
N ALA A 146 -5.18 7.97 4.88
CA ALA A 146 -6.39 7.40 5.46
C ALA A 146 -6.89 8.20 6.68
N LYS A 147 -5.98 8.78 7.47
CA LYS A 147 -6.30 9.64 8.62
C LYS A 147 -7.05 10.89 8.18
N THR A 148 -6.57 11.57 7.14
CA THR A 148 -7.27 12.74 6.59
C THR A 148 -8.64 12.36 6.04
N VAL A 149 -8.75 11.22 5.36
CA VAL A 149 -10.04 10.70 4.85
C VAL A 149 -11.00 10.38 5.99
N LEU A 150 -10.52 9.90 7.14
CA LEU A 150 -11.36 9.60 8.28
C LEU A 150 -11.80 10.87 9.04
N GLU A 151 -10.85 11.75 9.34
CA GLU A 151 -11.05 12.88 10.26
C GLU A 151 -11.77 14.08 9.62
N ASP A 152 -11.52 14.37 8.34
CA ASP A 152 -12.17 15.49 7.65
C ASP A 152 -13.53 15.07 7.09
N THR A 153 -14.55 15.16 7.94
CA THR A 153 -15.95 14.84 7.61
C THR A 153 -16.70 15.96 6.89
N GLN A 154 -16.13 17.16 6.83
CA GLN A 154 -16.74 18.32 6.19
C GLN A 154 -16.44 18.36 4.68
N MET A 155 -15.29 17.81 4.28
CA MET A 155 -14.88 17.71 2.88
C MET A 155 -15.25 16.36 2.26
N ARG A 156 -15.77 16.40 1.03
CA ARG A 156 -15.98 15.19 0.23
C ARG A 156 -14.63 14.61 -0.20
N VAL A 157 -14.50 13.29 -0.16
CA VAL A 157 -13.22 12.61 -0.45
C VAL A 157 -12.68 12.93 -1.85
N ARG A 158 -13.57 13.11 -2.84
CA ARG A 158 -13.17 13.49 -4.20
C ARG A 158 -12.40 14.81 -4.28
N ASP A 159 -12.73 15.75 -3.38
CA ASP A 159 -12.27 17.13 -3.39
C ASP A 159 -11.05 17.33 -2.47
N MET A 160 -10.67 16.32 -1.69
CA MET A 160 -9.51 16.34 -0.82
C MET A 160 -8.19 16.48 -1.60
N SER A 161 -7.26 17.24 -1.03
CA SER A 161 -5.92 17.39 -1.56
C SER A 161 -5.18 16.05 -1.55
N ALA A 162 -4.80 15.59 -2.74
CA ALA A 162 -4.12 14.33 -2.92
C ALA A 162 -2.71 14.54 -3.47
N ARG A 163 -1.78 13.68 -3.04
CA ARG A 163 -0.42 13.65 -3.56
C ARG A 163 -0.29 12.62 -4.70
N ARG A 164 0.78 12.73 -5.47
CA ARG A 164 1.15 11.70 -6.46
C ARG A 164 1.70 10.47 -5.73
N VAL A 165 1.52 9.30 -6.33
CA VAL A 165 2.06 8.05 -5.77
C VAL A 165 3.60 8.05 -5.71
N THR A 166 4.27 8.71 -6.66
CA THR A 166 5.73 8.98 -6.58
C THR A 166 6.12 9.70 -5.29
N THR A 167 5.32 10.66 -4.83
CA THR A 167 5.58 11.39 -3.58
C THR A 167 5.47 10.48 -2.38
N LEU A 168 4.50 9.56 -2.35
CA LEU A 168 4.41 8.54 -1.30
C LEU A 168 5.68 7.68 -1.26
N PHE A 169 6.08 7.11 -2.39
CA PHE A 169 7.28 6.26 -2.43
C PHE A 169 8.55 7.00 -2.05
N LYS A 170 8.72 8.24 -2.53
CA LYS A 170 9.85 9.10 -2.15
C LYS A 170 9.91 9.27 -0.63
N ARG A 171 8.79 9.60 0.00
CA ARG A 171 8.70 9.76 1.46
C ARG A 171 8.89 8.46 2.24
N THR A 172 8.44 7.33 1.69
CA THR A 172 8.73 6.01 2.28
C THR A 172 10.24 5.77 2.30
N LEU A 173 10.93 6.06 1.19
CA LEU A 173 12.39 5.95 1.06
C LEU A 173 13.16 7.00 1.88
N GLU A 174 12.54 8.14 2.22
CA GLU A 174 13.06 9.14 3.18
C GLU A 174 12.84 8.74 4.64
N CYS A 175 12.21 7.60 4.87
CA CYS A 175 11.77 7.13 6.18
C CYS A 175 10.70 8.00 6.87
N THR A 176 10.08 8.99 6.19
CA THR A 176 9.02 9.83 6.79
C THR A 176 7.64 9.21 6.68
N GLU A 177 7.45 8.22 5.80
CA GLU A 177 6.20 7.46 5.66
C GLU A 177 6.52 5.96 5.69
N GLY A 178 5.49 5.12 5.86
CA GLY A 178 5.63 3.67 5.94
C GLY A 178 6.06 3.17 7.32
N ASP A 179 5.65 1.95 7.62
CA ASP A 179 5.79 1.32 8.93
C ASP A 179 6.84 0.20 8.89
N PHE A 180 7.83 0.27 9.78
CA PHE A 180 8.85 -0.77 9.94
C PHE A 180 8.25 -2.08 10.49
N GLY A 181 7.22 -1.99 11.33
CA GLY A 181 6.45 -3.13 11.84
C GLY A 181 5.78 -3.90 10.72
N LEU A 182 5.47 -3.24 9.59
CA LEU A 182 4.95 -3.85 8.37
C LEU A 182 6.02 -4.22 7.33
N GLY A 183 7.32 -4.06 7.61
CA GLY A 183 8.38 -4.43 6.68
C GLY A 183 8.35 -5.90 6.21
N LEU A 184 9.02 -6.17 5.10
CA LEU A 184 9.08 -7.49 4.47
C LEU A 184 9.72 -8.54 5.40
N PRO A 185 9.18 -9.77 5.45
CA PRO A 185 9.76 -10.85 6.24
C PRO A 185 11.19 -11.16 5.78
N ARG A 186 12.03 -11.59 6.72
CA ARG A 186 13.37 -12.10 6.40
C ARG A 186 13.23 -13.56 5.95
N ALA A 187 13.47 -13.84 4.67
CA ALA A 187 13.47 -15.20 4.15
C ALA A 187 14.58 -15.37 3.10
N LYS A 188 15.02 -16.61 2.89
CA LYS A 188 16.12 -16.94 1.96
C LYS A 188 15.70 -16.91 0.49
N GLY A 189 14.39 -16.91 0.20
CA GLY A 189 13.87 -16.87 -1.16
C GLY A 189 12.49 -16.22 -1.26
N PHE A 190 12.10 -15.83 -2.47
CA PHE A 190 10.88 -15.07 -2.74
C PHE A 190 9.61 -15.83 -2.33
N ALA A 191 9.51 -17.12 -2.65
CA ALA A 191 8.36 -17.95 -2.28
C ALA A 191 8.19 -18.09 -0.75
N GLN A 192 9.29 -18.27 -0.03
CA GLN A 192 9.28 -18.33 1.44
C GLN A 192 8.89 -16.98 2.05
N ALA A 193 9.41 -15.88 1.50
CA ALA A 193 8.99 -14.54 1.91
C ALA A 193 7.50 -14.29 1.65
N ARG A 194 6.94 -14.82 0.56
CA ARG A 194 5.50 -14.74 0.26
C ARG A 194 4.65 -15.48 1.30
N GLY A 195 5.03 -16.71 1.64
CA GLY A 195 4.35 -17.49 2.69
C GLY A 195 4.40 -16.77 4.04
N ALA A 196 5.58 -16.31 4.46
CA ALA A 196 5.74 -15.55 5.71
C ALA A 196 4.98 -14.22 5.71
N LEU A 197 4.85 -13.55 4.55
CA LEU A 197 4.04 -12.35 4.42
C LEU A 197 2.55 -12.66 4.59
N ALA A 198 2.07 -13.75 3.98
CA ALA A 198 0.69 -14.18 4.15
C ALA A 198 0.35 -14.47 5.62
N ASP A 199 1.25 -15.14 6.35
CA ASP A 199 1.05 -15.41 7.78
C ASP A 199 1.10 -14.14 8.63
N LYS A 200 1.98 -13.20 8.29
CA LYS A 200 2.02 -11.87 8.93
C LYS A 200 0.70 -11.12 8.73
N LEU A 201 0.17 -11.08 7.51
CA LEU A 201 -1.11 -10.41 7.22
C LEU A 201 -2.29 -11.08 7.92
N LYS A 202 -2.27 -12.41 8.07
CA LYS A 202 -3.27 -13.13 8.88
C LYS A 202 -3.16 -12.80 10.37
N ALA A 203 -1.96 -12.57 10.90
CA ALA A 203 -1.78 -12.22 12.31
C ALA A 203 -2.38 -10.85 12.66
N LEU A 204 -2.29 -9.87 11.74
CA LEU A 204 -2.90 -8.54 11.92
C LEU A 204 -4.43 -8.62 12.15
N ARG A 205 -5.08 -9.63 11.59
CA ARG A 205 -6.51 -9.89 11.83
C ARG A 205 -6.78 -10.39 13.26
N VAL A 206 -5.92 -11.26 13.80
CA VAL A 206 -6.15 -11.90 15.10
C VAL A 206 -6.04 -10.90 16.24
N GLU A 207 -5.05 -10.01 16.18
CA GLU A 207 -4.86 -8.94 17.18
C GLU A 207 -6.09 -8.04 17.25
N ARG A 208 -6.62 -7.60 16.10
CA ARG A 208 -7.87 -6.83 16.00
C ARG A 208 -9.10 -7.56 16.53
N ALA A 209 -9.26 -8.85 16.19
CA ALA A 209 -10.42 -9.62 16.64
C ALA A 209 -10.46 -9.81 18.17
N ILE A 210 -9.30 -9.77 18.83
CA ILE A 210 -9.18 -9.82 20.28
C ILE A 210 -9.51 -8.44 20.89
N GLU A 211 -8.95 -7.36 20.33
CA GLU A 211 -9.16 -5.99 20.80
C GLU A 211 -10.65 -5.58 20.76
N VAL A 212 -11.34 -5.84 19.64
CA VAL A 212 -12.78 -5.55 19.50
C VAL A 212 -13.63 -6.30 20.52
N LYS A 213 -13.27 -7.55 20.85
CA LYS A 213 -13.99 -8.36 21.84
C LYS A 213 -13.79 -7.89 23.28
N ILE A 214 -12.68 -7.22 23.57
CA ILE A 214 -12.42 -6.68 24.91
C ILE A 214 -13.24 -5.39 25.10
N GLU A 215 -13.33 -4.54 24.07
CA GLU A 215 -14.13 -3.29 24.14
C GLU A 215 -15.64 -3.53 24.21
N THR A 216 -16.16 -4.64 23.69
CA THR A 216 -17.62 -4.94 23.75
C THR A 216 -18.08 -5.57 25.08
N ASN A 217 -17.16 -5.97 25.95
CA ASN A 217 -17.46 -6.56 27.26
C ASN A 217 -17.20 -5.58 28.44
N ALA A 218 -16.99 -4.29 28.14
CA ALA A 218 -16.76 -3.23 29.11
C ALA A 218 -18.01 -2.34 29.28
#